data_AF-A0A1J5PQI5-F1
#
_entry.id   AF-A0A1J5PQI5-F1
#
_cell.length_a   1.000
_cell.length_b   1.000
_cell.length_c   1.000
_cell.angle_alpha   90.00
_cell.angle_beta   90.00
_cell.angle_gamma   90.00
#
_symmetry.space_group_name_H-M   'P 1'
#
loop_
_entity.id
_entity.type
_entity.pdbx_description
1 polymer ?
#
loop_
_entity_poly.entity_id
_entity_poly.type
_entity_poly.pdbx_seq_one_letter_code
_entity_poly.pdbx_strand_id
1 'polypeptide(L)'
;MFGSGLQGVYAKTLVHETSHTFGLVDDYNANYNPSNISDAFRFTGDFSIMGALYGSAPEYLAWEGWLMGWLDDSQVECLAPGNQTVTIQAVETPGGVKMAEIPISATKALIIEYRRPLLADSGLTSSGLLVYTVDTSIASGDGPFKVVGGTSAQHLADALLGQGGLLTVGNVTVKVIKSSKDSDTVNVTVG
;
A
#
# COMPACT_ATOMS: atom_id res chain seq x y z
N MET A 1 0.45 10.51 -11.05
CA MET A 1 -0.40 9.44 -11.62
C MET A 1 -1.72 10.04 -12.07
N PHE A 2 -2.54 9.31 -12.84
CA PHE A 2 -3.91 9.74 -13.13
C PHE A 2 -4.70 9.81 -11.82
N GLY A 3 -5.55 10.84 -11.64
CA GLY A 3 -6.39 10.97 -10.43
C GLY A 3 -5.72 11.61 -9.20
N SER A 4 -4.39 11.66 -9.10
CA SER A 4 -3.65 12.16 -7.91
C SER A 4 -3.83 13.66 -7.62
N GLY A 5 -4.54 14.40 -8.50
CA GLY A 5 -4.91 15.81 -8.33
C GLY A 5 -6.41 16.07 -8.30
N LEU A 6 -7.25 15.03 -8.38
CA LEU A 6 -8.71 15.17 -8.38
C LEU A 6 -9.22 15.30 -6.95
N GLN A 7 -9.82 16.45 -6.65
CA GLN A 7 -10.32 16.80 -5.33
C GLN A 7 -11.85 16.68 -5.28
N GLY A 8 -12.38 16.18 -4.16
CA GLY A 8 -13.81 16.01 -3.93
C GLY A 8 -14.34 14.60 -4.19
N VAL A 9 -15.41 14.25 -3.46
CA VAL A 9 -15.98 12.90 -3.43
C VAL A 9 -16.31 12.35 -4.81
N TYR A 10 -17.00 13.11 -5.65
CA TYR A 10 -17.47 12.63 -6.95
C TYR A 10 -16.31 12.31 -7.90
N ALA A 11 -15.24 13.10 -7.84
CA ALA A 11 -14.06 12.86 -8.66
C ALA A 11 -13.31 11.61 -8.20
N LYS A 12 -13.20 11.39 -6.89
CA LYS A 12 -12.61 10.17 -6.33
C LYS A 12 -13.46 8.93 -6.60
N THR A 13 -14.78 9.02 -6.51
CA THR A 13 -15.69 7.94 -6.93
C THR A 13 -15.49 7.61 -8.40
N LEU A 14 -15.43 8.62 -9.28
CA LEU A 14 -15.15 8.36 -10.70
C LEU A 14 -13.83 7.63 -10.91
N VAL A 15 -12.76 8.04 -10.20
CA VAL A 15 -11.46 7.37 -10.24
C VAL A 15 -11.58 5.91 -9.81
N HIS A 16 -12.24 5.64 -8.67
CA HIS A 16 -12.49 4.29 -8.16
C HIS A 16 -13.24 3.41 -9.18
N GLU A 17 -14.41 3.86 -9.64
CA GLU A 17 -15.23 3.09 -10.58
C GLU A 17 -14.51 2.85 -11.91
N THR A 18 -13.74 3.84 -12.39
CA THR A 18 -12.95 3.70 -13.61
C THR A 18 -11.82 2.69 -13.42
N SER A 19 -11.28 2.54 -12.22
CA SER A 19 -10.17 1.62 -11.93
C SER A 19 -10.56 0.16 -12.10
N HIS A 20 -11.83 -0.19 -11.90
CA HIS A 20 -12.34 -1.52 -12.20
C HIS A 20 -12.21 -1.89 -13.69
N THR A 21 -12.24 -0.90 -14.60
CA THR A 21 -12.01 -1.15 -16.03
C THR A 21 -10.57 -1.57 -16.35
N PHE A 22 -9.63 -1.27 -15.44
CA PHE A 22 -8.23 -1.72 -15.50
C PHE A 22 -7.99 -3.01 -14.71
N GLY A 23 -9.04 -3.64 -14.18
CA GLY A 23 -8.94 -4.90 -13.44
C GLY A 23 -8.61 -4.74 -11.95
N LEU A 24 -8.64 -3.52 -11.41
CA LEU A 24 -8.55 -3.33 -9.95
C LEU A 24 -9.83 -3.82 -9.27
N VAL A 25 -9.67 -4.30 -8.04
CA VAL A 25 -10.74 -4.84 -7.20
C VAL A 25 -11.02 -3.92 -6.02
N ASP A 26 -12.14 -4.11 -5.35
CA ASP A 26 -12.47 -3.43 -4.10
C ASP A 26 -11.57 -3.93 -2.97
N ASP A 27 -10.90 -2.99 -2.31
CA ASP A 27 -10.04 -3.26 -1.16
C ASP A 27 -10.77 -3.12 0.19
N TYR A 28 -11.96 -2.52 0.20
CA TYR A 28 -12.79 -2.41 1.39
C TYR A 28 -13.49 -3.73 1.72
N ASN A 29 -13.99 -3.86 2.95
CA ASN A 29 -14.84 -4.98 3.34
C ASN A 29 -16.25 -4.79 2.78
N ALA A 30 -16.60 -5.51 1.70
CA ALA A 30 -17.94 -5.47 1.13
C ALA A 30 -19.00 -6.06 2.07
N ASN A 31 -18.59 -6.90 3.02
CA ASN A 31 -19.42 -7.52 4.04
C ASN A 31 -19.37 -6.75 5.38
N TYR A 32 -19.10 -5.44 5.35
CA TYR A 32 -18.98 -4.63 6.55
C TYR A 32 -20.29 -4.53 7.33
N ASN A 33 -20.17 -4.32 8.64
CA ASN A 33 -21.33 -4.04 9.49
C ASN A 33 -21.88 -2.63 9.20
N PRO A 34 -23.12 -2.48 8.70
CA PRO A 34 -23.69 -1.15 8.41
C PRO A 34 -23.83 -0.25 9.65
N SER A 35 -23.89 -0.83 10.85
CA SER A 35 -23.90 -0.08 12.12
C SER A 35 -22.49 0.37 12.55
N ASN A 36 -21.45 -0.07 11.85
CA ASN A 36 -20.07 0.33 12.07
C ASN A 36 -19.37 0.50 10.71
N ILE A 37 -19.67 1.61 10.02
CA ILE A 37 -19.18 1.86 8.66
C ILE A 37 -17.65 1.81 8.54
N SER A 38 -16.91 2.11 9.61
CA SER A 38 -15.45 2.04 9.61
C SER A 38 -14.90 0.62 9.50
N ASP A 39 -15.71 -0.41 9.75
CA ASP A 39 -15.37 -1.81 9.45
C ASP A 39 -15.17 -2.04 7.93
N ALA A 40 -15.72 -1.19 7.07
CA ALA A 40 -15.43 -1.21 5.63
C ALA A 40 -13.93 -1.01 5.37
N PHE A 41 -13.22 -0.22 6.18
CA PHE A 41 -11.83 0.16 5.92
C PHE A 41 -10.81 -0.75 6.58
N ARG A 42 -11.25 -1.80 7.30
CA ARG A 42 -10.40 -2.67 8.13
C ARG A 42 -9.20 -3.34 7.43
N PHE A 43 -9.20 -3.42 6.11
CA PHE A 43 -8.18 -4.15 5.35
C PHE A 43 -7.01 -3.25 4.96
N THR A 44 -7.28 -2.13 4.28
CA THR A 44 -6.25 -1.20 3.82
C THR A 44 -6.18 0.09 4.62
N GLY A 45 -7.12 0.31 5.54
CA GLY A 45 -7.28 1.58 6.23
C GLY A 45 -7.46 2.72 5.24
N ASP A 46 -6.75 3.81 5.49
CA ASP A 46 -6.80 5.03 4.69
C ASP A 46 -5.95 4.98 3.41
N PHE A 47 -5.22 3.89 3.14
CA PHE A 47 -4.08 3.85 2.20
C PHE A 47 -4.39 3.48 0.74
N SER A 48 -5.65 3.31 0.36
CA SER A 48 -6.05 2.91 -1.00
C SER A 48 -7.33 3.62 -1.42
N ILE A 49 -7.35 4.15 -2.65
CA ILE A 49 -8.59 4.67 -3.26
C ILE A 49 -9.60 3.57 -3.60
N MET A 50 -9.13 2.34 -3.76
CA MET A 50 -9.98 1.16 -3.94
C MET A 50 -10.56 0.66 -2.61
N GLY A 51 -10.09 1.18 -1.48
CA GLY A 51 -10.63 0.89 -0.14
C GLY A 51 -11.38 2.07 0.48
N ALA A 52 -10.68 3.16 0.74
CA ALA A 52 -11.22 4.33 1.46
C ALA A 52 -11.09 5.60 0.61
N LEU A 53 -12.14 5.94 -0.14
CA LEU A 53 -12.20 7.19 -0.94
C LEU A 53 -11.89 8.46 -0.13
N TYR A 54 -12.26 8.45 1.16
CA TYR A 54 -12.09 9.57 2.09
C TYR A 54 -10.92 9.38 3.04
N GLY A 55 -10.09 8.36 2.83
CA GLY A 55 -8.88 8.14 3.60
C GLY A 55 -7.96 9.36 3.52
N SER A 56 -7.09 9.47 4.51
CA SER A 56 -6.00 10.45 4.53
C SER A 56 -4.91 10.18 3.48
N ALA A 57 -4.83 8.95 2.97
CA ALA A 57 -3.81 8.50 2.01
C ALA A 57 -4.38 7.67 0.83
N PRO A 58 -5.35 8.19 0.05
CA PRO A 58 -5.99 7.44 -1.02
C PRO A 58 -5.18 7.46 -2.33
N GLU A 59 -3.85 7.53 -2.31
CA GLU A 59 -3.07 7.12 -3.48
C GLU A 59 -3.29 5.62 -3.74
N TYR A 60 -3.15 5.19 -4.98
CA TYR A 60 -3.12 3.76 -5.29
C TYR A 60 -1.96 3.07 -4.56
N LEU A 61 -2.18 1.82 -4.17
CA LEU A 61 -1.09 0.96 -3.74
C LEU A 61 -0.14 0.75 -4.93
N ALA A 62 1.17 0.63 -4.65
CA ALA A 62 2.17 0.44 -5.69
C ALA A 62 1.88 -0.82 -6.55
N TRP A 63 1.38 -1.88 -5.93
CA TRP A 63 0.93 -3.09 -6.65
C TRP A 63 -0.15 -2.77 -7.70
N GLU A 64 -1.13 -1.94 -7.36
CA GLU A 64 -2.19 -1.53 -8.29
C GLU A 64 -1.63 -0.66 -9.41
N GLY A 65 -0.73 0.26 -9.08
CA GLY A 65 0.01 1.07 -10.07
C GLY A 65 0.81 0.21 -11.04
N TRP A 66 1.42 -0.88 -10.57
CA TRP A 66 2.12 -1.86 -11.42
C TRP A 66 1.14 -2.64 -12.29
N LEU A 67 0.03 -3.14 -11.73
CA LEU A 67 -1.01 -3.86 -12.48
C LEU A 67 -1.60 -3.04 -13.63
N MET A 68 -1.76 -1.72 -13.43
CA MET A 68 -2.23 -0.79 -14.46
C MET A 68 -1.15 -0.40 -15.49
N GLY A 69 0.10 -0.81 -15.29
CA GLY A 69 1.24 -0.45 -16.13
C GLY A 69 1.71 1.00 -15.95
N TRP A 70 1.43 1.61 -14.79
CA TRP A 70 1.94 2.95 -14.44
C TRP A 70 3.27 2.90 -13.71
N LEU A 71 3.59 1.77 -13.09
CA LEU A 71 4.92 1.42 -12.65
C LEU A 71 5.50 0.38 -13.62
N ASP A 72 6.72 0.60 -14.08
CA ASP A 72 7.43 -0.38 -14.91
C ASP A 72 8.01 -1.51 -14.04
N ASP A 73 8.26 -2.68 -14.62
CA ASP A 73 8.93 -3.81 -13.93
C ASP A 73 10.27 -3.39 -13.30
N SER A 74 10.99 -2.44 -13.91
CA SER A 74 12.24 -1.90 -13.36
C SER A 74 12.08 -1.10 -12.05
N GLN A 75 10.84 -0.77 -11.68
CA GLN A 75 10.48 -0.10 -10.44
C GLN A 75 9.98 -1.06 -9.36
N VAL A 76 9.94 -2.36 -9.66
CA VAL A 76 9.55 -3.43 -8.74
C VAL A 76 10.80 -4.26 -8.41
N GLU A 77 11.17 -4.29 -7.15
CA GLU A 77 12.29 -5.11 -6.68
C GLU A 77 11.76 -6.43 -6.09
N CYS A 78 11.87 -7.53 -6.83
CA CYS A 78 11.50 -8.86 -6.33
C CYS A 78 12.60 -9.42 -5.42
N LEU A 79 12.27 -9.69 -4.15
CA LEU A 79 13.23 -10.20 -3.17
C LEU A 79 13.18 -11.73 -3.06
N ALA A 80 14.36 -12.32 -2.94
CA ALA A 80 14.57 -13.74 -2.76
C ALA A 80 14.76 -14.09 -1.28
N PRO A 81 14.72 -15.38 -0.91
CA PRO A 81 15.15 -15.83 0.42
C PRO A 81 16.56 -15.33 0.77
N GLY A 82 16.75 -14.89 2.01
CA GLY A 82 18.00 -14.31 2.50
C GLY A 82 17.86 -12.88 3.01
N ASN A 83 19.00 -12.19 3.15
CA ASN A 83 19.06 -10.81 3.62
C ASN A 83 19.40 -9.87 2.46
N GLN A 84 18.54 -8.89 2.21
CA GLN A 84 18.69 -7.90 1.15
C GLN A 84 18.49 -6.49 1.69
N THR A 85 19.14 -5.53 1.06
CA THR A 85 18.96 -4.11 1.36
C THR A 85 18.46 -3.39 0.12
N VAL A 86 17.34 -2.68 0.26
CA VAL A 86 16.64 -2.03 -0.86
C VAL A 86 16.34 -0.59 -0.48
N THR A 87 16.43 0.34 -1.43
CA THR A 87 15.96 1.71 -1.23
C THR A 87 14.69 1.91 -2.03
N ILE A 88 13.60 2.21 -1.33
CA ILE A 88 12.25 2.34 -1.88
C ILE A 88 11.89 3.82 -1.88
N GLN A 89 11.63 4.37 -3.07
CA GLN A 89 11.22 5.75 -3.28
C GLN A 89 9.72 5.91 -3.14
N ALA A 90 9.30 7.12 -2.78
CA ALA A 90 7.91 7.45 -2.51
C ALA A 90 7.04 7.20 -3.74
N VAL A 91 5.90 6.52 -3.58
CA VAL A 91 4.99 6.16 -4.67
C VAL A 91 4.46 7.39 -5.41
N GLU A 92 4.35 8.51 -4.71
CA GLU A 92 3.82 9.79 -5.19
C GLU A 92 4.82 10.55 -6.08
N THR A 93 6.07 10.06 -6.20
CA THR A 93 7.14 10.71 -6.96
C THR A 93 7.54 9.91 -8.20
N PRO A 94 8.10 10.52 -9.27
CA PRO A 94 8.58 9.77 -10.43
C PRO A 94 9.87 8.97 -10.16
N GLY A 95 10.04 7.84 -10.86
CA GLY A 95 11.30 7.11 -10.96
C GLY A 95 11.67 6.24 -9.74
N GLY A 96 12.76 5.47 -9.89
CA GLY A 96 13.30 4.57 -8.88
C GLY A 96 12.38 3.41 -8.48
N VAL A 97 12.88 2.56 -7.58
CA VAL A 97 12.12 1.43 -7.01
C VAL A 97 10.96 1.97 -6.19
N LYS A 98 9.74 1.56 -6.50
CA LYS A 98 8.50 1.98 -5.82
C LYS A 98 7.98 0.96 -4.85
N MET A 99 8.27 -0.32 -5.11
CA MET A 99 7.94 -1.38 -4.19
C MET A 99 8.99 -2.47 -4.19
N ALA A 100 9.14 -3.11 -3.04
CA ALA A 100 9.76 -4.42 -2.94
C ALA A 100 8.66 -5.48 -2.78
N GLU A 101 8.71 -6.52 -3.61
CA GLU A 101 7.80 -7.66 -3.56
C GLU A 101 8.51 -8.86 -2.96
N ILE A 102 7.87 -9.54 -2.00
CA ILE A 102 8.32 -10.82 -1.47
C ILE A 102 7.23 -11.86 -1.74
N PRO A 103 7.43 -12.79 -2.68
CA PRO A 103 6.50 -13.89 -2.92
C PRO A 103 6.36 -14.78 -1.67
N ILE A 104 5.12 -15.04 -1.24
CA ILE A 104 4.79 -15.96 -0.13
C ILE A 104 4.25 -17.29 -0.68
N SER A 105 3.43 -17.24 -1.72
CA SER A 105 2.86 -18.41 -2.41
C SER A 105 2.63 -18.09 -3.90
N ALA A 106 2.02 -19.02 -4.64
CA ALA A 106 1.63 -18.78 -6.03
C ALA A 106 0.62 -17.64 -6.22
N THR A 107 -0.13 -17.27 -5.18
CA THR A 107 -1.17 -16.22 -5.25
C THR A 107 -0.92 -15.07 -4.28
N LYS A 108 0.01 -15.22 -3.33
CA LYS A 108 0.20 -14.32 -2.21
C LYS A 108 1.60 -13.72 -2.18
N ALA A 109 1.68 -12.42 -1.95
CA ALA A 109 2.93 -11.68 -1.79
C ALA A 109 2.84 -10.70 -0.61
N LEU A 110 4.00 -10.35 -0.04
CA LEU A 110 4.17 -9.20 0.85
C LEU A 110 4.77 -8.06 0.05
N ILE A 111 4.16 -6.89 0.13
CA ILE A 111 4.60 -5.68 -0.55
C ILE A 111 5.07 -4.66 0.49
N ILE A 112 6.16 -3.99 0.16
CA ILE A 112 6.72 -2.88 0.92
C ILE A 112 6.79 -1.67 -0.02
N GLU A 113 6.15 -0.58 0.35
CA GLU A 113 6.20 0.69 -0.40
C GLU A 113 6.46 1.86 0.56
N TYR A 114 6.88 3.00 0.02
CA TYR A 114 7.11 4.22 0.81
C TYR A 114 6.06 5.28 0.50
N ARG A 115 5.45 5.84 1.56
CA ARG A 115 4.35 6.80 1.49
C ARG A 115 4.75 8.11 2.15
N ARG A 116 4.25 9.23 1.64
CA ARG A 116 4.50 10.57 2.22
C ARG A 116 3.38 11.56 1.92
N PRO A 117 3.27 12.68 2.66
CA PRO A 117 2.18 13.64 2.47
C PRO A 117 2.33 14.47 1.19
N LEU A 118 2.03 13.86 0.04
CA LEU A 118 2.13 14.47 -1.28
C LEU A 118 0.98 13.98 -2.17
N LEU A 119 0.50 14.84 -3.08
CA LEU A 119 -0.56 14.50 -4.04
C LEU A 119 -1.82 13.92 -3.33
N ALA A 120 -2.28 12.74 -3.73
CA ALA A 120 -3.44 12.08 -3.14
C ALA A 120 -3.25 11.88 -1.63
N ASP A 121 -2.02 11.61 -1.21
CA ASP A 121 -1.63 11.35 0.19
C ASP A 121 -1.41 12.60 1.05
N SER A 122 -1.75 13.78 0.55
CA SER A 122 -1.59 15.05 1.28
C SER A 122 -2.25 15.10 2.68
N GLY A 123 -3.15 14.17 3.00
CA GLY A 123 -3.76 14.03 4.33
C GLY A 123 -2.87 13.31 5.36
N LEU A 124 -1.78 12.67 4.95
CA LEU A 124 -0.83 12.05 5.87
C LEU A 124 -0.18 13.07 6.81
N THR A 125 0.08 12.66 8.04
CA THR A 125 0.80 13.50 9.04
C THR A 125 2.28 13.13 9.17
N SER A 126 2.68 12.01 8.59
CA SER A 126 4.04 11.48 8.58
C SER A 126 4.33 10.77 7.25
N SER A 127 5.62 10.55 6.99
CA SER A 127 6.07 9.66 5.93
C SER A 127 6.61 8.36 6.54
N GLY A 128 6.56 7.27 5.79
CA GLY A 128 7.11 6.00 6.24
C GLY A 128 6.80 4.87 5.27
N LEU A 129 7.26 3.68 5.62
CA LEU A 129 6.94 2.49 4.85
C LEU A 129 5.57 1.96 5.21
N LEU A 130 4.80 1.65 4.18
CA LEU A 130 3.61 0.83 4.28
C LEU A 130 3.97 -0.60 3.90
N VAL A 131 3.52 -1.55 4.71
CA VAL A 131 3.69 -2.98 4.44
C VAL A 131 2.30 -3.60 4.37
N TYR A 132 2.02 -4.35 3.31
CA TYR A 132 0.73 -5.02 3.12
C TYR A 132 0.91 -6.36 2.41
N THR A 133 -0.06 -7.26 2.58
CA THR A 133 -0.13 -8.48 1.77
C THR A 133 -1.10 -8.29 0.62
N VAL A 134 -0.77 -8.87 -0.53
CA VAL A 134 -1.69 -9.15 -1.64
C VAL A 134 -1.96 -10.64 -1.69
N ASP A 135 -3.21 -11.04 -1.87
CA ASP A 135 -3.61 -12.42 -2.18
C ASP A 135 -4.63 -12.44 -3.33
N THR A 136 -4.15 -12.78 -4.52
CA THR A 136 -4.93 -12.81 -5.76
C THR A 136 -5.98 -13.93 -5.81
N SER A 137 -5.99 -14.83 -4.83
CA SER A 137 -7.05 -15.84 -4.69
C SER A 137 -8.28 -15.33 -3.93
N ILE A 138 -8.19 -14.17 -3.29
CA ILE A 138 -9.29 -13.56 -2.52
C ILE A 138 -10.11 -12.66 -3.44
N ALA A 139 -11.44 -12.77 -3.32
CA ALA A 139 -12.37 -11.99 -4.14
C ALA A 139 -12.36 -10.49 -3.78
N SER A 140 -12.81 -9.68 -4.74
CA SER A 140 -13.14 -8.26 -4.54
C SER A 140 -14.01 -8.10 -3.29
N GLY A 141 -13.64 -7.17 -2.40
CA GLY A 141 -14.42 -6.90 -1.20
C GLY A 141 -14.14 -7.82 0.01
N ASP A 142 -13.36 -8.89 -0.16
CA ASP A 142 -13.04 -9.87 0.91
C ASP A 142 -11.61 -9.68 1.48
N GLY A 143 -11.00 -8.54 1.18
CA GLY A 143 -9.66 -8.15 1.61
C GLY A 143 -8.54 -8.89 0.87
N PRO A 144 -8.45 -8.76 -0.46
CA PRO A 144 -7.31 -9.22 -1.24
C PRO A 144 -6.03 -8.44 -0.93
N PHE A 145 -6.16 -7.18 -0.49
CA PHE A 145 -5.08 -6.35 0.03
C PHE A 145 -5.28 -6.17 1.53
N LYS A 146 -4.24 -6.35 2.35
CA LYS A 146 -4.30 -6.18 3.81
C LYS A 146 -3.04 -5.51 4.33
N VAL A 147 -3.17 -4.27 4.81
CA VAL A 147 -2.10 -3.56 5.49
C VAL A 147 -1.74 -4.31 6.77
N VAL A 148 -0.44 -4.42 7.01
CA VAL A 148 0.14 -5.11 8.15
C VAL A 148 0.80 -4.09 9.08
N GLY A 149 0.55 -4.23 10.37
CA GLY A 149 0.95 -3.25 11.36
C GLY A 149 -0.17 -2.26 11.66
N GLY A 150 0.15 -1.20 12.40
CA GLY A 150 -0.83 -0.29 12.97
C GLY A 150 -1.67 -0.95 14.08
N THR A 151 -2.26 -0.10 14.92
CA THR A 151 -3.14 -0.51 16.02
C THR A 151 -4.52 0.10 15.89
N SER A 152 -4.66 1.13 15.05
CA SER A 152 -5.96 1.70 14.70
C SER A 152 -6.71 0.78 13.74
N ALA A 153 -7.50 -0.15 14.28
CA ALA A 153 -8.12 -1.29 13.58
C ALA A 153 -8.90 -1.00 12.28
N GLN A 154 -9.15 0.28 11.96
CA GLN A 154 -10.02 0.68 10.86
C GLN A 154 -9.36 1.70 9.92
N HIS A 155 -8.60 2.67 10.43
CA HIS A 155 -7.92 3.67 9.61
C HIS A 155 -6.46 3.34 9.33
N LEU A 156 -5.85 2.54 10.21
CA LEU A 156 -4.44 2.14 10.16
C LEU A 156 -3.49 3.35 10.05
N ALA A 157 -3.89 4.53 10.52
CA ALA A 157 -3.12 5.78 10.40
C ALA A 157 -1.72 5.70 11.03
N ASP A 158 -1.52 4.74 11.94
CA ASP A 158 -0.25 4.44 12.63
C ASP A 158 0.53 3.26 12.01
N ALA A 159 0.15 2.77 10.83
CA ALA A 159 0.80 1.64 10.17
C ALA A 159 2.12 1.99 9.47
N LEU A 160 2.39 3.28 9.20
CA LEU A 160 3.63 3.71 8.56
C LEU A 160 4.84 3.53 9.48
N LEU A 161 5.83 2.75 9.02
CA LEU A 161 7.08 2.54 9.73
C LEU A 161 8.07 3.66 9.39
N GLY A 162 8.45 4.45 10.39
CA GLY A 162 9.55 5.41 10.27
C GLY A 162 10.93 4.81 10.52
N GLN A 163 11.97 5.65 10.53
CA GLN A 163 13.35 5.24 10.78
C GLN A 163 13.50 4.42 12.07
N GLY A 164 14.19 3.28 11.97
CA GLY A 164 14.36 2.34 13.08
C GLY A 164 13.17 1.41 13.31
N GLY A 165 12.05 1.62 12.59
CA GLY A 165 10.89 0.74 12.59
C GLY A 165 11.25 -0.69 12.18
N LEU A 166 10.58 -1.65 12.80
CA LEU A 166 10.77 -3.08 12.61
C LEU A 166 9.40 -3.76 12.56
N LEU A 167 9.16 -4.55 11.54
CA LEU A 167 7.94 -5.34 11.40
C LEU A 167 8.29 -6.76 10.95
N THR A 168 7.65 -7.75 11.56
CA THR A 168 7.81 -9.16 11.17
C THR A 168 6.46 -9.70 10.73
N VAL A 169 6.42 -10.31 9.55
CA VAL A 169 5.25 -10.93 8.93
C VAL A 169 5.62 -12.34 8.51
N GLY A 170 5.19 -13.34 9.28
CA GLY A 170 5.61 -14.72 9.08
C GLY A 170 7.13 -14.86 9.24
N ASN A 171 7.80 -15.36 8.20
CA ASN A 171 9.27 -15.49 8.10
C ASN A 171 9.97 -14.25 7.52
N VAL A 172 9.23 -13.18 7.18
CA VAL A 172 9.80 -11.95 6.63
C VAL A 172 9.96 -10.91 7.74
N THR A 173 11.14 -10.33 7.86
CA THR A 173 11.42 -9.20 8.75
C THR A 173 11.86 -7.99 7.94
N VAL A 174 11.19 -6.87 8.14
CA VAL A 174 11.44 -5.59 7.47
C VAL A 174 11.95 -4.59 8.52
N LYS A 175 13.13 -4.02 8.29
CA LYS A 175 13.73 -3.01 9.18
C LYS A 175 14.09 -1.75 8.41
N VAL A 176 13.60 -0.60 8.86
CA VAL A 176 13.98 0.70 8.31
C VAL A 176 15.35 1.11 8.85
N ILE A 177 16.36 1.11 8.01
CA ILE A 177 17.75 1.39 8.44
C ILE A 177 18.15 2.85 8.17
N LYS A 178 17.50 3.53 7.22
CA LYS A 178 17.73 4.94 6.92
C LYS A 178 16.50 5.54 6.27
N SER A 179 16.06 6.68 6.77
CA SER A 179 15.01 7.46 6.11
C SER A 179 15.57 8.71 5.46
N SER A 180 14.93 9.15 4.39
CA SER A 180 15.23 10.41 3.71
C SER A 180 13.93 11.14 3.34
N LYS A 181 14.03 12.25 2.61
CA LYS A 181 12.86 13.03 2.20
C LYS A 181 11.96 12.28 1.20
N ASP A 182 12.56 11.53 0.29
CA ASP A 182 11.87 10.95 -0.88
C ASP A 182 11.98 9.42 -0.94
N SER A 183 12.65 8.79 0.03
CA SER A 183 12.85 7.34 0.06
C SER A 183 13.29 6.83 1.43
N ASP A 184 13.00 5.56 1.69
CA ASP A 184 13.54 4.82 2.82
C ASP A 184 14.40 3.64 2.34
N THR A 185 15.53 3.42 3.00
CA THR A 185 16.35 2.22 2.82
C THR A 185 15.98 1.20 3.90
N VAL A 186 15.64 0.00 3.46
CA VAL A 186 15.24 -1.14 4.29
C VAL A 186 16.26 -2.25 4.24
N ASN A 187 16.40 -2.94 5.37
CA ASN A 187 16.94 -4.29 5.40
C ASN A 187 15.77 -5.27 5.51
N VAL A 188 15.66 -6.19 4.55
CA VAL A 188 14.63 -7.23 4.50
C VAL A 188 15.31 -8.58 4.67
N THR A 189 14.84 -9.37 5.62
CA THR A 189 15.28 -10.76 5.81
C THR A 189 14.10 -11.69 5.57
N VAL A 190 14.24 -12.57 4.58
CA VAL A 190 13.27 -13.61 4.24
C VAL A 190 13.88 -14.95 4.66
N GLY A 191 13.28 -15.57 5.69
CA GLY A 191 13.75 -16.83 6.27
C GLY A 191 13.37 -18.09 5.51
#